data_AF-A0A8C4T6H2-F1
#
_entry.id   AF-A0A8C4T6H2-F1
#
_cell.length_a   1.000
_cell.length_b   1.000
_cell.length_c   1.000
_cell.angle_alpha   90.00
_cell.angle_beta   90.00
_cell.angle_gamma   90.00
#
_symmetry.space_group_name_H-M   'P 1'
#
loop_
_entity.id
_entity.type
_entity.pdbx_description
1 polymer ?
#
loop_
_entity_poly.entity_id
_entity_poly.type
_entity_poly.pdbx_seq_one_letter_code
_entity_poly.pdbx_strand_id
1 'polypeptide(L)'
;VRYSNLSMSVGKRGTAEGNKMEFKKPHVGYCFPNSNASCYKLIYETEGYVCFYIFSVLLISVTICGNLFVIISISHFLQLHTQTNFLILSLAAADFLVGLFVLPFSLIIQIETCWYFGVIYCYVYQSLANLFSVAIVTHLMLISIDRYIAVCNPFFYSSEITLNITKVSSVVLWLYSFIFTFLFVYFSYIETGECEQICSFYGYDNSTFVFLIFICIIPYLLMICSYARIFMSSNSNTPKRQTMEVIVVGAFIMCWLPISIYSFFVGDNNIITQAITNVFVLVSELNFGVNPILYAFFYSWFRKALKIILTCKIFSPASSVLNLLNRTENDSLHFTSLQCFLVTLFFFYTV
;
A
#
# COMPACT_ATOMS: atom_id res chain seq x y z
N VAL A 1 4.88 5.89 -38.15
CA VAL A 1 6.22 6.12 -38.75
C VAL A 1 6.97 4.81 -38.73
N ARG A 2 7.58 4.38 -39.84
CA ARG A 2 8.18 3.05 -40.07
C ARG A 2 9.23 2.69 -38.99
N TYR A 3 9.13 1.50 -38.40
CA TYR A 3 10.25 0.88 -37.70
C TYR A 3 11.01 -0.04 -38.67
N SER A 4 12.26 0.35 -38.89
CA SER A 4 13.28 -0.29 -39.70
C SER A 4 13.83 -1.55 -39.04
N ASN A 5 13.96 -2.60 -39.86
CA ASN A 5 14.76 -3.80 -39.64
C ASN A 5 16.16 -3.47 -39.09
N LEU A 6 16.55 -4.06 -37.95
CA LEU A 6 17.96 -4.23 -37.60
C LEU A 6 18.39 -5.66 -37.94
N SER A 7 18.82 -5.84 -39.19
CA SER A 7 19.69 -6.95 -39.59
C SER A 7 21.12 -6.62 -39.19
N MET A 8 21.69 -7.31 -38.21
CA MET A 8 23.12 -7.20 -37.88
C MET A 8 23.93 -8.11 -38.80
N SER A 9 24.75 -7.47 -39.65
CA SER A 9 25.65 -8.12 -40.60
C SER A 9 26.85 -8.77 -39.91
N VAL A 10 27.21 -9.96 -40.39
CA VAL A 10 28.40 -10.72 -39.97
C VAL A 10 29.63 -10.09 -40.61
N GLY A 11 30.43 -9.37 -39.83
CA GLY A 11 31.77 -8.92 -40.19
C GLY A 11 32.84 -9.85 -39.62
N LYS A 12 33.64 -10.48 -40.47
CA LYS A 12 34.79 -11.31 -40.11
C LYS A 12 36.05 -10.47 -39.81
N ARG A 13 36.79 -10.94 -38.79
CA ARG A 13 38.26 -10.95 -38.62
C ARG A 13 38.91 -9.77 -37.86
N GLY A 14 39.48 -10.09 -36.70
CA GLY A 14 40.38 -9.23 -35.91
C GLY A 14 40.61 -9.83 -34.52
N THR A 15 41.77 -10.46 -34.33
CA THR A 15 42.26 -11.09 -33.09
C THR A 15 42.59 -10.05 -32.01
N ALA A 16 41.95 -10.16 -30.84
CA ALA A 16 42.47 -9.66 -29.57
C ALA A 16 41.79 -10.43 -28.43
N GLU A 17 42.58 -11.20 -27.67
CA GLU A 17 42.16 -11.84 -26.42
C GLU A 17 41.81 -10.75 -25.40
N GLY A 18 40.52 -10.58 -25.15
CA GLY A 18 40.00 -9.82 -24.03
C GLY A 18 38.91 -10.65 -23.39
N ASN A 19 39.05 -10.92 -22.09
CA ASN A 19 38.05 -11.61 -21.27
C ASN A 19 36.67 -10.94 -21.46
N LYS A 20 35.85 -11.49 -22.36
CA LYS A 20 34.42 -11.20 -22.39
C LYS A 20 33.83 -11.86 -21.16
N MET A 21 33.47 -11.05 -20.16
CA MET A 21 32.35 -11.40 -19.30
C MET A 21 31.16 -11.66 -20.23
N GLU A 22 30.91 -12.93 -20.54
CA GLU A 22 29.61 -13.35 -21.04
C GLU A 22 28.60 -13.00 -19.95
N PHE A 23 27.88 -11.89 -20.12
CA PHE A 23 26.59 -11.74 -19.48
C PHE A 23 25.75 -12.91 -19.96
N LYS A 24 25.59 -13.91 -19.09
CA LYS A 24 24.74 -15.08 -19.29
C LYS A 24 23.36 -14.53 -19.65
N LYS A 25 22.94 -14.67 -20.92
CA LYS A 25 21.58 -14.28 -21.33
C LYS A 25 20.62 -14.99 -20.38
N PRO A 26 19.64 -14.29 -19.77
CA PRO A 26 18.64 -14.95 -18.95
C PRO A 26 17.99 -16.06 -19.77
N HIS A 27 17.73 -17.23 -19.18
CA HIS A 27 16.95 -18.26 -19.85
C HIS A 27 15.55 -17.68 -20.08
N VAL A 28 15.23 -17.37 -21.33
CA VAL A 28 13.97 -16.72 -21.71
C VAL A 28 12.92 -17.81 -21.95
N GLY A 29 11.94 -17.92 -21.05
CA GLY A 29 10.76 -18.78 -21.23
C GLY A 29 9.60 -18.01 -21.86
N TYR A 30 8.48 -18.69 -22.15
CA TYR A 30 7.21 -18.08 -22.58
C TYR A 30 6.09 -18.50 -21.63
N CYS A 31 5.11 -17.63 -21.34
CA CYS A 31 3.99 -17.97 -20.44
C CYS A 31 3.03 -18.99 -21.05
N PHE A 32 2.75 -18.86 -22.35
CA PHE A 32 1.92 -19.79 -23.12
C PHE A 32 2.75 -20.32 -24.31
N PRO A 33 3.53 -21.39 -24.13
CA PRO A 33 4.50 -21.86 -25.13
C PRO A 33 3.88 -22.29 -26.47
N ASN A 34 2.56 -22.52 -26.51
CA ASN A 34 1.82 -22.92 -27.70
C ASN A 34 1.06 -21.74 -28.36
N SER A 35 1.13 -20.53 -27.80
CA SER A 35 0.45 -19.33 -28.32
C SER A 35 1.44 -18.45 -29.07
N ASN A 36 1.10 -18.05 -30.29
CA ASN A 36 1.92 -17.13 -31.10
C ASN A 36 1.98 -15.70 -30.53
N ALA A 37 1.12 -15.38 -29.54
CA ALA A 37 1.03 -14.10 -28.85
C ALA A 37 1.46 -14.20 -27.37
N SER A 38 2.30 -15.19 -27.01
CA SER A 38 2.87 -15.28 -25.67
C SER A 38 4.12 -14.41 -25.56
N CYS A 39 4.22 -13.58 -24.53
CA CYS A 39 5.49 -12.92 -24.24
C CYS A 39 6.36 -13.73 -23.27
N TYR A 40 7.50 -13.12 -22.93
CA TYR A 40 8.60 -13.74 -22.23
C TYR A 40 8.31 -13.89 -20.73
N LYS A 41 8.55 -15.09 -20.21
CA LYS A 41 8.57 -15.37 -18.78
C LYS A 41 9.98 -15.13 -18.26
N LEU A 42 10.12 -14.28 -17.24
CA LEU A 42 11.40 -14.09 -16.57
C LEU A 42 11.64 -15.29 -15.65
N ILE A 43 12.75 -16.01 -15.86
CA ILE A 43 13.12 -17.15 -15.04
C ILE A 43 14.14 -16.69 -14.01
N TYR A 44 13.68 -16.57 -12.75
CA TYR A 44 14.55 -16.32 -11.60
C TYR A 44 15.37 -17.57 -11.27
N GLU A 45 16.54 -17.37 -10.65
CA GLU A 45 17.28 -18.48 -10.04
C GLU A 45 16.44 -19.11 -8.93
N THR A 46 16.53 -20.44 -8.78
CA THR A 46 15.68 -21.22 -7.85
C THR A 46 15.70 -20.67 -6.43
N GLU A 47 16.85 -20.20 -5.95
CA GLU A 47 17.00 -19.61 -4.62
C GLU A 47 16.22 -18.29 -4.48
N GLY A 48 16.34 -17.39 -5.47
CA GLY A 48 15.62 -16.12 -5.49
C GLY A 48 14.10 -16.33 -5.57
N TYR A 49 13.66 -17.29 -6.37
CA TYR A 49 12.26 -17.67 -6.51
C TYR A 49 11.66 -18.16 -5.18
N VAL A 50 12.36 -19.05 -4.47
CA VAL A 50 11.93 -19.54 -3.14
C VAL A 50 11.88 -18.42 -2.11
N CYS A 51 12.90 -17.55 -2.07
CA CYS A 51 12.93 -16.40 -1.18
C CYS A 51 11.74 -15.46 -1.40
N PHE A 52 11.40 -15.16 -2.65
CA PHE A 52 10.25 -14.32 -2.98
C PHE A 52 8.93 -14.94 -2.51
N TYR A 53 8.70 -16.25 -2.71
CA TYR A 53 7.50 -16.92 -2.21
C TYR A 53 7.36 -16.84 -0.69
N ILE A 54 8.46 -17.12 0.04
CA ILE A 54 8.46 -17.03 1.50
C ILE A 54 8.14 -15.60 1.95
N PHE A 55 8.78 -14.62 1.34
CA PHE A 55 8.52 -13.20 1.61
C PHE A 55 7.05 -12.84 1.34
N SER A 56 6.49 -13.23 0.20
CA SER A 56 5.09 -12.95 -0.16
C SER A 56 4.11 -13.56 0.83
N VAL A 57 4.32 -14.82 1.25
CA VAL A 57 3.48 -15.48 2.25
C VAL A 57 3.55 -14.76 3.59
N LEU A 58 4.75 -14.34 4.02
CA LEU A 58 4.92 -13.58 5.25
C LEU A 58 4.23 -12.21 5.17
N LEU A 59 4.38 -11.48 4.07
CA LEU A 59 3.73 -10.19 3.86
C LEU A 59 2.20 -10.31 3.92
N ILE A 60 1.63 -11.25 3.16
CA ILE A 60 0.19 -11.52 3.16
C ILE A 60 -0.29 -11.88 4.57
N SER A 61 0.44 -12.75 5.27
CA SER A 61 0.10 -13.17 6.63
C SER A 61 0.10 -12.01 7.62
N VAL A 62 1.12 -11.14 7.56
CA VAL A 62 1.21 -9.94 8.41
C VAL A 62 0.08 -8.97 8.09
N THR A 63 -0.21 -8.72 6.81
CA THR A 63 -1.29 -7.83 6.39
C THR A 63 -2.66 -8.33 6.85
N ILE A 64 -2.98 -9.60 6.64
CA ILE A 64 -4.28 -10.17 7.04
C ILE A 64 -4.38 -10.24 8.57
N CYS A 65 -3.46 -10.93 9.24
CA CYS A 65 -3.54 -11.17 10.68
C CYS A 65 -3.39 -9.88 11.48
N GLY A 66 -2.44 -9.02 11.08
CA GLY A 66 -2.17 -7.75 11.75
C GLY A 66 -3.38 -6.82 11.70
N ASN A 67 -3.95 -6.60 10.52
CA ASN A 67 -5.12 -5.72 10.38
C ASN A 67 -6.37 -6.33 11.01
N LEU A 68 -6.52 -7.67 10.97
CA LEU A 68 -7.59 -8.34 11.71
C LEU A 68 -7.49 -8.10 13.23
N PHE A 69 -6.28 -8.13 13.80
CA PHE A 69 -6.10 -7.79 15.21
C PHE A 69 -6.46 -6.34 15.53
N VAL A 70 -6.17 -5.39 14.64
CA VAL A 70 -6.58 -3.98 14.79
C VAL A 70 -8.11 -3.89 14.79
N ILE A 71 -8.76 -4.56 13.83
CA ILE A 71 -10.22 -4.61 13.70
C ILE A 71 -10.85 -5.16 14.98
N ILE A 72 -10.39 -6.32 15.45
CA ILE A 72 -10.90 -6.96 16.67
C ILE A 72 -10.68 -6.04 17.88
N SER A 73 -9.49 -5.45 18.01
CA SER A 73 -9.17 -4.58 19.16
C SER A 73 -10.12 -3.40 19.24
N ILE A 74 -10.26 -2.62 18.18
CA ILE A 74 -11.08 -1.41 18.21
C ILE A 74 -12.57 -1.77 18.31
N SER A 75 -13.02 -2.82 17.64
CA SER A 75 -14.43 -3.23 17.67
C SER A 75 -14.85 -3.74 19.03
N HIS A 76 -13.99 -4.50 19.71
CA HIS A 76 -14.30 -5.17 20.97
C HIS A 76 -14.23 -4.26 22.20
N PHE A 77 -13.18 -3.44 22.31
CA PHE A 77 -12.95 -2.64 23.51
C PHE A 77 -13.66 -1.28 23.41
N LEU A 78 -14.72 -1.09 24.21
CA LEU A 78 -15.56 0.11 24.21
C LEU A 78 -14.77 1.40 24.50
N GLN A 79 -13.71 1.30 25.31
CA GLN A 79 -12.85 2.45 25.62
C GLN A 79 -12.10 2.98 24.38
N LEU A 80 -11.94 2.16 23.34
CA LEU A 80 -11.29 2.54 22.09
C LEU A 80 -12.25 3.19 21.08
N HIS A 81 -13.56 3.28 21.38
CA HIS A 81 -14.56 3.86 20.48
C HIS A 81 -14.48 5.39 20.44
N THR A 82 -13.39 5.90 19.88
CA THR A 82 -13.11 7.32 19.63
C THR A 82 -13.19 7.63 18.14
N GLN A 83 -13.34 8.89 17.77
CA GLN A 83 -13.48 9.32 16.37
C GLN A 83 -12.32 8.79 15.51
N THR A 84 -11.08 9.09 15.88
CA THR A 84 -9.92 8.65 15.10
C THR A 84 -9.75 7.14 15.06
N ASN A 85 -10.06 6.42 16.14
CA ASN A 85 -9.95 4.97 16.13
C ASN A 85 -10.98 4.33 15.18
N PHE A 86 -12.16 4.93 14.97
CA PHE A 86 -13.08 4.46 13.93
C PHE A 86 -12.53 4.66 12.52
N LEU A 87 -11.78 5.74 12.27
CA LEU A 87 -11.08 5.92 10.98
C LEU A 87 -9.96 4.90 10.80
N ILE A 88 -9.18 4.63 11.85
CA ILE A 88 -8.14 3.58 11.87
C ILE A 88 -8.77 2.20 11.65
N LEU A 89 -9.93 1.92 12.25
CA LEU A 89 -10.67 0.68 12.06
C LEU A 89 -11.09 0.50 10.59
N SER A 90 -11.60 1.56 9.95
CA SER A 90 -11.98 1.51 8.53
C SER A 90 -10.76 1.33 7.61
N LEU A 91 -9.65 2.01 7.91
CA LEU A 91 -8.39 1.83 7.20
C LEU A 91 -7.87 0.38 7.32
N ALA A 92 -7.88 -0.19 8.53
CA ALA A 92 -7.50 -1.57 8.77
C ALA A 92 -8.43 -2.56 8.03
N ALA A 93 -9.72 -2.24 7.89
CA ALA A 93 -10.63 -3.05 7.08
C ALA A 93 -10.25 -3.03 5.59
N ALA A 94 -9.84 -1.89 5.05
CA ALA A 94 -9.35 -1.80 3.67
C ALA A 94 -8.04 -2.58 3.47
N ASP A 95 -7.06 -2.42 4.37
CA ASP A 95 -5.78 -3.16 4.31
C ASP A 95 -5.99 -4.68 4.45
N PHE A 96 -6.92 -5.10 5.32
CA PHE A 96 -7.31 -6.52 5.47
C PHE A 96 -7.89 -7.08 4.16
N LEU A 97 -8.79 -6.34 3.51
CA LEU A 97 -9.38 -6.76 2.23
C LEU A 97 -8.36 -6.78 1.08
N VAL A 98 -7.39 -5.85 1.08
CA VAL A 98 -6.23 -5.88 0.18
C VAL A 98 -5.41 -7.15 0.40
N GLY A 99 -5.14 -7.51 1.65
CA GLY A 99 -4.44 -8.75 1.99
C GLY A 99 -5.15 -10.01 1.49
N LEU A 100 -6.49 -10.03 1.50
CA LEU A 100 -7.29 -11.16 1.01
C LEU A 100 -7.38 -11.23 -0.51
N PHE A 101 -7.65 -10.10 -1.16
CA PHE A 101 -8.10 -10.10 -2.56
C PHE A 101 -7.11 -9.52 -3.57
N VAL A 102 -6.11 -8.77 -3.12
CA VAL A 102 -5.19 -8.05 -4.01
C VAL A 102 -3.77 -8.60 -3.90
N LEU A 103 -3.20 -8.64 -2.69
CA LEU A 103 -1.82 -9.09 -2.48
C LEU A 103 -1.51 -10.49 -3.03
N PRO A 104 -2.36 -11.52 -2.86
CA PRO A 104 -2.04 -12.85 -3.37
C PRO A 104 -1.84 -12.86 -4.89
N PHE A 105 -2.68 -12.12 -5.62
CA PHE A 105 -2.60 -12.07 -7.07
C PHE A 105 -1.46 -11.17 -7.54
N SER A 106 -1.29 -10.00 -6.94
CA SER A 106 -0.22 -9.07 -7.31
C SER A 106 1.17 -9.70 -7.12
N LEU A 107 1.40 -10.35 -5.98
CA LEU A 107 2.68 -10.98 -5.69
C LEU A 107 2.93 -12.22 -6.57
N ILE A 108 1.89 -12.99 -6.90
CA ILE A 108 2.02 -14.09 -7.87
C ILE A 108 2.40 -13.55 -9.25
N ILE A 109 1.81 -12.44 -9.71
CA ILE A 109 2.19 -11.80 -10.98
C ILE A 109 3.65 -11.35 -10.94
N GLN A 110 4.11 -10.77 -9.83
CA GLN A 110 5.51 -10.34 -9.71
C GLN A 110 6.50 -11.52 -9.78
N ILE A 111 6.11 -12.68 -9.23
CA ILE A 111 6.96 -13.88 -9.22
C ILE A 111 6.91 -14.63 -10.56
N GLU A 112 5.70 -14.89 -11.06
CA GLU A 112 5.48 -15.68 -12.27
C GLU A 112 5.65 -14.85 -13.54
N THR A 113 5.57 -13.52 -13.45
CA THR A 113 5.59 -12.54 -14.54
C THR A 113 4.43 -12.65 -15.54
N CYS A 114 3.49 -13.56 -15.28
CA CYS A 114 2.42 -13.92 -16.21
C CYS A 114 1.05 -13.86 -15.51
N TRP A 115 0.04 -13.32 -16.19
CA TRP A 115 -1.35 -13.44 -15.78
C TRP A 115 -2.04 -14.68 -16.39
N TYR A 116 -2.31 -15.70 -15.58
CA TYR A 116 -2.93 -16.95 -16.05
C TYR A 116 -4.45 -17.05 -15.81
N PHE A 117 -5.04 -16.11 -15.09
CA PHE A 117 -6.44 -16.22 -14.62
C PHE A 117 -7.47 -15.73 -15.64
N GLY A 118 -7.04 -15.22 -16.80
CA GLY A 118 -7.91 -14.76 -17.87
C GLY A 118 -8.51 -13.36 -17.63
N VAL A 119 -9.15 -12.82 -18.68
CA VAL A 119 -9.55 -11.40 -18.75
C VAL A 119 -10.61 -11.04 -17.70
N ILE A 120 -11.59 -11.91 -17.44
CA ILE A 120 -12.66 -11.64 -16.46
C ILE A 120 -12.09 -11.45 -15.06
N TYR A 121 -11.20 -12.34 -14.63
CA TYR A 121 -10.55 -12.20 -13.33
C TYR A 121 -9.63 -10.99 -13.29
N CYS A 122 -9.03 -10.59 -14.41
CA CYS A 122 -8.23 -9.37 -14.45
C CYS A 122 -9.08 -8.13 -14.15
N TYR A 123 -10.26 -8.02 -14.79
CA TYR A 123 -11.21 -6.95 -14.47
C TYR A 123 -11.58 -6.94 -12.99
N VAL A 124 -11.87 -8.10 -12.39
CA VAL A 124 -12.24 -8.21 -10.97
C VAL A 124 -11.07 -7.79 -10.08
N TYR A 125 -9.88 -8.36 -10.29
CA TYR A 125 -8.68 -8.07 -9.52
C TYR A 125 -8.34 -6.58 -9.58
N GLN A 126 -8.27 -6.00 -10.78
CA GLN A 126 -7.90 -4.60 -10.96
C GLN A 126 -8.97 -3.65 -10.40
N SER A 127 -10.25 -4.02 -10.47
CA SER A 127 -11.33 -3.25 -9.83
C SER A 127 -11.21 -3.27 -8.31
N LEU A 128 -10.93 -4.43 -7.69
CA LEU A 128 -10.73 -4.54 -6.25
C LEU A 128 -9.47 -3.79 -5.79
N ALA A 129 -8.37 -3.90 -6.55
CA ALA A 129 -7.14 -3.17 -6.29
C ALA A 129 -7.39 -1.65 -6.30
N ASN A 130 -8.12 -1.15 -7.29
CA ASN A 130 -8.47 0.27 -7.36
C ASN A 130 -9.42 0.68 -6.23
N LEU A 131 -10.48 -0.09 -5.97
CA LEU A 131 -11.44 0.18 -4.90
C LEU A 131 -10.77 0.38 -3.55
N PHE A 132 -9.93 -0.57 -3.15
CA PHE A 132 -9.28 -0.50 -1.84
C PHE A 132 -8.19 0.56 -1.80
N SER A 133 -7.47 0.81 -2.90
CA SER A 133 -6.49 1.90 -2.96
C SER A 133 -7.15 3.27 -2.77
N VAL A 134 -8.29 3.51 -3.43
CA VAL A 134 -9.07 4.75 -3.27
C VAL A 134 -9.63 4.87 -1.85
N ALA A 135 -10.12 3.77 -1.28
CA ALA A 135 -10.60 3.75 0.10
C ALA A 135 -9.47 4.10 1.08
N ILE A 136 -8.28 3.53 0.91
CA ILE A 136 -7.10 3.78 1.75
C ILE A 136 -6.67 5.25 1.67
N VAL A 137 -6.47 5.78 0.46
CA VAL A 137 -6.05 7.17 0.23
C VAL A 137 -7.03 8.15 0.86
N THR A 138 -8.33 7.97 0.64
CA THR A 138 -9.35 8.90 1.13
C THR A 138 -9.52 8.82 2.66
N HIS A 139 -9.37 7.63 3.26
CA HIS A 139 -9.37 7.50 4.71
C HIS A 139 -8.11 8.10 5.35
N LEU A 140 -6.92 7.96 4.73
CA LEU A 140 -5.69 8.62 5.19
C LEU A 140 -5.78 10.15 5.09
N MET A 141 -6.38 10.65 4.02
CA MET A 141 -6.70 12.07 3.89
C MET A 141 -7.64 12.55 5.01
N LEU A 142 -8.70 11.79 5.31
CA LEU A 142 -9.63 12.13 6.39
C LEU A 142 -8.97 12.04 7.78
N ILE A 143 -8.09 11.06 8.03
CA ILE A 143 -7.29 10.96 9.26
C ILE A 143 -6.40 12.20 9.41
N SER A 144 -5.80 12.68 8.31
CA SER A 144 -4.96 13.88 8.31
C SER A 144 -5.77 15.14 8.66
N ILE A 145 -6.98 15.27 8.10
CA ILE A 145 -7.91 16.37 8.40
C ILE A 145 -8.42 16.30 9.85
N ASP A 146 -8.84 15.12 10.30
CA ASP A 146 -9.27 14.86 11.70
C ASP A 146 -8.20 15.33 12.68
N ARG A 147 -6.94 14.95 12.43
CA ARG A 147 -5.79 15.35 13.24
C ARG A 147 -5.50 16.84 13.18
N TYR A 148 -5.62 17.45 12.00
CA TYR A 148 -5.47 18.88 11.84
C TYR A 148 -6.51 19.66 12.66
N ILE A 149 -7.79 19.30 12.57
CA ILE A 149 -8.86 19.96 13.30
C ILE A 149 -8.69 19.75 14.82
N ALA A 150 -8.36 18.54 15.25
CA ALA A 150 -8.15 18.22 16.67
C ALA A 150 -7.03 19.06 17.32
N VAL A 151 -5.96 19.36 16.56
CA VAL A 151 -4.80 20.10 17.07
C VAL A 151 -4.97 21.61 16.90
N CYS A 152 -5.34 22.06 15.72
CA CYS A 152 -5.37 23.49 15.41
C CYS A 152 -6.67 24.16 15.89
N ASN A 153 -7.79 23.43 15.97
CA ASN A 153 -9.09 23.93 16.36
C ASN A 153 -9.75 23.05 17.46
N PRO A 154 -9.14 22.91 18.65
CA PRO A 154 -9.55 21.93 19.66
C PRO A 154 -10.96 22.14 20.20
N PHE A 155 -11.41 23.40 20.36
CA PHE A 155 -12.76 23.71 20.83
C PHE A 155 -13.82 23.22 19.82
N PHE A 156 -13.64 23.56 18.54
CA PHE A 156 -14.51 23.09 17.47
C PHE A 156 -14.51 21.57 17.35
N TYR A 157 -13.34 20.93 17.48
CA TYR A 157 -13.25 19.47 17.46
C TYR A 157 -14.10 18.84 18.57
N SER A 158 -14.04 19.38 19.79
CA SER A 158 -14.79 18.87 20.92
C SER A 158 -16.31 19.10 20.85
N SER A 159 -16.76 20.17 20.18
CA SER A 159 -18.19 20.49 20.09
C SER A 159 -18.86 19.89 18.86
N GLU A 160 -18.18 19.88 17.71
CA GLU A 160 -18.79 19.53 16.42
C GLU A 160 -18.44 18.12 15.93
N ILE A 161 -17.22 17.63 16.20
CA ILE A 161 -16.75 16.37 15.62
C ILE A 161 -17.19 15.19 16.50
N THR A 162 -18.38 14.66 16.17
CA THR A 162 -18.99 13.53 16.87
C THR A 162 -18.64 12.18 16.23
N LEU A 163 -18.75 11.11 17.03
CA LEU A 163 -18.57 9.73 16.57
C LEU A 163 -19.48 9.37 15.39
N ASN A 164 -20.72 9.87 15.39
CA ASN A 164 -21.70 9.57 14.35
C ASN A 164 -21.30 10.21 13.02
N ILE A 165 -20.81 11.45 13.05
CA ILE A 165 -20.28 12.13 11.86
C ILE A 165 -19.13 11.31 11.27
N THR A 166 -18.16 10.88 12.10
CA THR A 166 -17.03 10.08 11.61
C THR A 166 -17.46 8.75 10.97
N LYS A 167 -18.45 8.05 11.57
CA LYS A 167 -19.00 6.81 11.01
C LYS A 167 -19.69 7.06 9.66
N VAL A 168 -20.52 8.09 9.57
CA VAL A 168 -21.19 8.47 8.32
C VAL A 168 -20.16 8.87 7.27
N SER A 169 -19.17 9.69 7.61
CA SER A 169 -18.08 10.07 6.70
C SER A 169 -17.34 8.85 6.17
N SER A 170 -17.04 7.85 7.01
CA SER A 170 -16.40 6.62 6.57
C SER A 170 -17.26 5.85 5.55
N VAL A 171 -18.57 5.70 5.80
CA VAL A 171 -19.50 5.06 4.84
C VAL A 171 -19.55 5.84 3.52
N VAL A 172 -19.58 7.18 3.58
CA VAL A 172 -19.54 8.04 2.39
C VAL A 172 -18.25 7.84 1.60
N LEU A 173 -17.09 7.69 2.27
CA LEU A 173 -15.82 7.44 1.59
C LEU A 173 -15.77 6.05 0.93
N TRP A 174 -16.37 5.02 1.53
CA TRP A 174 -16.53 3.72 0.88
C TRP A 174 -17.40 3.81 -0.38
N LEU A 175 -18.54 4.50 -0.30
CA LEU A 175 -19.41 4.74 -1.47
C LEU A 175 -18.70 5.55 -2.55
N TYR A 176 -17.96 6.60 -2.16
CA TYR A 176 -17.12 7.37 -3.07
C TYR A 176 -16.10 6.47 -3.79
N SER A 177 -15.42 5.60 -3.04
CA SER A 177 -14.41 4.68 -3.59
C SER A 177 -15.03 3.70 -4.59
N PHE A 178 -16.24 3.21 -4.31
CA PHE A 178 -16.99 2.34 -5.21
C PHE A 178 -17.39 3.06 -6.50
N ILE A 179 -17.99 4.25 -6.39
CA ILE A 179 -18.42 5.05 -7.54
C ILE A 179 -17.20 5.44 -8.39
N PHE A 180 -16.12 5.89 -7.74
CA PHE A 180 -14.88 6.25 -8.42
C PHE A 180 -14.31 5.06 -9.19
N THR A 181 -14.28 3.87 -8.57
CA THR A 181 -13.80 2.65 -9.22
C THR A 181 -14.65 2.26 -10.42
N PHE A 182 -15.97 2.33 -10.28
CA PHE A 182 -16.88 2.06 -11.38
C PHE A 182 -16.62 3.00 -12.58
N LEU A 183 -16.46 4.30 -12.31
CA LEU A 183 -16.13 5.29 -13.34
C LEU A 183 -14.74 5.02 -13.96
N PHE A 184 -13.75 4.68 -13.13
CA PHE A 184 -12.41 4.32 -13.60
C PHE A 184 -12.44 3.16 -14.58
N VAL A 185 -13.12 2.08 -14.21
CA VAL A 185 -13.27 0.88 -15.05
C VAL A 185 -14.03 1.21 -16.34
N TYR A 186 -15.09 2.01 -16.26
CA TYR A 186 -15.88 2.40 -17.43
C TYR A 186 -15.05 3.20 -18.46
N PHE A 187 -14.15 4.05 -18.00
CA PHE A 187 -13.24 4.83 -18.84
C PHE A 187 -11.87 4.16 -19.06
N SER A 188 -11.76 2.87 -18.76
CA SER A 188 -10.55 2.09 -18.98
C SER A 188 -10.85 0.85 -19.82
N TYR A 189 -9.83 0.36 -20.50
CA TYR A 189 -9.87 -0.92 -21.22
C TYR A 189 -8.64 -1.75 -20.87
N ILE A 190 -8.71 -3.05 -21.14
CA ILE A 190 -7.56 -3.95 -21.09
C ILE A 190 -7.11 -4.14 -22.53
N GLU A 191 -5.83 -3.90 -22.81
CA GLU A 191 -5.26 -4.15 -24.13
C GLU A 191 -5.10 -5.66 -24.34
N THR A 192 -5.74 -6.22 -25.38
CA THR A 192 -5.72 -7.67 -25.68
C THR A 192 -4.92 -8.02 -26.94
N GLY A 193 -3.96 -7.18 -27.34
CA GLY A 193 -3.42 -7.18 -28.70
C GLY A 193 -2.08 -7.90 -28.94
N GLU A 194 -1.11 -7.77 -28.03
CA GLU A 194 0.28 -8.16 -28.35
C GLU A 194 0.93 -9.10 -27.33
N CYS A 195 0.34 -9.25 -26.14
CA CYS A 195 0.73 -10.29 -25.21
C CYS A 195 -0.33 -10.63 -24.15
N GLU A 196 -0.65 -11.92 -24.00
CA GLU A 196 -1.58 -12.48 -22.99
C GLU A 196 -1.10 -12.38 -21.51
N GLN A 197 -0.07 -11.61 -21.19
CA GLN A 197 0.51 -11.54 -19.84
C GLN A 197 0.03 -10.38 -18.96
N ILE A 198 -0.42 -9.28 -19.56
CA ILE A 198 -0.53 -8.01 -18.83
C ILE A 198 -1.95 -7.84 -18.32
N CYS A 199 -2.10 -7.89 -16.99
CA CYS A 199 -3.34 -7.47 -16.33
C CYS A 199 -3.20 -6.02 -15.86
N SER A 200 -3.50 -5.07 -16.75
CA SER A 200 -3.43 -3.64 -16.49
C SER A 200 -4.60 -2.90 -17.14
N PHE A 201 -5.09 -1.86 -16.48
CA PHE A 201 -6.03 -0.92 -17.08
C PHE A 201 -5.29 0.19 -17.83
N TYR A 202 -5.71 0.41 -19.06
CA TYR A 202 -5.32 1.54 -19.89
C TYR A 202 -6.49 2.51 -19.95
N GLY A 203 -6.27 3.75 -19.52
CA GLY A 203 -7.27 4.80 -19.67
C GLY A 203 -7.27 5.36 -21.10
N TYR A 204 -8.41 5.89 -21.53
CA TYR A 204 -8.44 6.77 -22.70
C TYR A 204 -7.68 8.07 -22.38
N ASP A 205 -6.84 8.57 -23.29
CA ASP A 205 -5.87 9.68 -23.12
C ASP A 205 -6.11 10.61 -21.90
N ASN A 206 -7.22 11.35 -21.88
CA ASN A 206 -7.50 12.36 -20.85
C ASN A 206 -8.05 11.79 -19.53
N SER A 207 -8.60 10.59 -19.52
CA SER A 207 -9.24 9.99 -18.35
C SER A 207 -8.23 9.64 -17.25
N THR A 208 -7.08 9.06 -17.61
CA THR A 208 -6.00 8.72 -16.68
C THR A 208 -5.52 9.93 -15.89
N PHE A 209 -5.37 11.08 -16.55
CA PHE A 209 -4.94 12.32 -15.90
C PHE A 209 -5.97 12.85 -14.90
N VAL A 210 -7.26 12.79 -15.24
CA VAL A 210 -8.34 13.19 -14.32
C VAL A 210 -8.32 12.31 -13.07
N PHE A 211 -8.16 11.00 -13.22
CA PHE A 211 -8.12 10.08 -12.08
C PHE A 211 -6.88 10.31 -11.18
N LEU A 212 -5.72 10.62 -11.78
CA LEU A 212 -4.51 10.98 -11.04
C LEU A 212 -4.71 12.24 -10.18
N ILE A 213 -5.46 13.24 -10.66
CA ILE A 213 -5.75 14.45 -9.88
C ILE A 213 -6.50 14.10 -8.59
N PHE A 214 -7.55 13.28 -8.70
CA PHE A 214 -8.42 12.96 -7.58
C PHE A 214 -7.82 11.96 -6.59
N ILE A 215 -6.94 11.06 -7.03
CA ILE A 215 -6.37 10.00 -6.18
C ILE A 215 -4.97 10.31 -5.69
N CYS A 216 -4.18 11.05 -6.47
CA CYS A 216 -2.81 11.38 -6.06
C CYS A 216 -2.71 12.85 -5.65
N ILE A 217 -2.98 13.78 -6.58
CA ILE A 217 -2.61 15.19 -6.38
C ILE A 217 -3.42 15.83 -5.23
N ILE A 218 -4.75 15.79 -5.30
CA ILE A 218 -5.61 16.41 -4.28
C ILE A 218 -5.40 15.78 -2.90
N PRO A 219 -5.45 14.44 -2.73
CA PRO A 219 -5.26 13.83 -1.42
C PRO A 219 -3.88 14.12 -0.85
N TYR A 220 -2.82 14.05 -1.66
CA TYR A 220 -1.45 14.22 -1.16
C TYR A 220 -1.20 15.66 -0.74
N LEU A 221 -1.68 16.64 -1.53
CA LEU A 221 -1.60 18.04 -1.15
C LEU A 221 -2.37 18.32 0.14
N LEU A 222 -3.57 17.77 0.32
CA LEU A 222 -4.35 17.94 1.55
C LEU A 222 -3.67 17.30 2.76
N MET A 223 -3.10 16.10 2.62
CA MET A 223 -2.33 15.43 3.68
C MET A 223 -1.09 16.25 4.07
N ILE A 224 -0.27 16.65 3.08
CA ILE A 224 0.94 17.44 3.29
C ILE A 224 0.60 18.80 3.93
N CYS A 225 -0.40 19.51 3.41
CA CYS A 225 -0.84 20.79 3.97
C CYS A 225 -1.34 20.63 5.42
N SER A 226 -2.15 19.61 5.70
CA SER A 226 -2.68 19.35 7.04
C SER A 226 -1.55 19.16 8.05
N TYR A 227 -0.56 18.33 7.73
CA TYR A 227 0.58 18.10 8.63
C TYR A 227 1.52 19.29 8.72
N ALA A 228 1.77 20.02 7.63
CA ALA A 228 2.55 21.25 7.69
C ALA A 228 1.92 22.27 8.66
N ARG A 229 0.58 22.43 8.62
CA ARG A 229 -0.14 23.30 9.55
C ARG A 229 -0.06 22.81 11.00
N ILE A 230 -0.14 21.50 11.24
CA ILE A 230 0.05 20.91 12.57
C ILE A 230 1.45 21.24 13.12
N PHE A 231 2.50 21.05 12.31
CA PHE A 231 3.88 21.36 12.70
C PHE A 231 4.09 22.84 13.01
N MET A 232 3.54 23.74 12.19
CA MET A 232 3.63 25.19 12.42
C MET A 232 2.84 25.64 13.66
N SER A 233 1.72 24.97 13.97
CA SER A 233 0.89 25.28 15.14
C SER A 233 1.47 24.75 16.44
N SER A 234 2.43 23.83 16.40
CA SER A 234 3.05 23.25 17.59
C SER A 234 4.13 24.17 18.16
N ASN A 235 3.77 25.00 19.15
CA ASN A 235 4.76 25.64 20.01
C ASN A 235 5.61 24.56 20.72
N SER A 236 6.91 24.79 20.83
CA SER A 236 8.00 23.86 21.24
C SER A 236 7.82 23.10 22.58
N ASN A 237 6.71 23.27 23.30
CA ASN A 237 6.44 22.73 24.64
C ASN A 237 5.35 21.65 24.69
N THR A 238 4.83 21.14 23.56
CA THR A 238 3.86 20.03 23.59
C THR A 238 4.52 18.67 23.29
N PRO A 239 4.44 17.67 24.19
CA PRO A 239 5.14 16.41 24.03
C PRO A 239 4.47 15.51 22.98
N LYS A 240 5.27 15.09 21.99
CA LYS A 240 5.26 13.83 21.17
C LYS A 240 4.05 12.88 21.27
N ARG A 241 2.82 13.38 21.14
CA ARG A 241 1.60 12.55 21.01
C ARG A 241 1.11 12.44 19.56
N GLN A 242 1.79 13.13 18.65
CA GLN A 242 1.38 13.36 17.25
C GLN A 242 2.18 12.52 16.23
N THR A 243 3.08 11.65 16.67
CA THR A 243 4.06 11.01 15.77
C THR A 243 3.43 9.93 14.89
N MET A 244 2.33 9.30 15.30
CA MET A 244 1.90 8.06 14.65
C MET A 244 1.14 8.25 13.38
N GLU A 245 0.08 9.05 13.39
CA GLU A 245 -0.69 9.31 12.19
C GLU A 245 0.21 10.01 11.14
N VAL A 246 1.11 10.90 11.60
CA VAL A 246 2.16 11.50 10.75
C VAL A 246 3.06 10.43 10.13
N ILE A 247 3.57 9.46 10.91
CA ILE A 247 4.41 8.38 10.39
C ILE A 247 3.64 7.50 9.40
N VAL A 248 2.39 7.14 9.71
CA VAL A 248 1.54 6.30 8.84
C VAL A 248 1.28 7.01 7.50
N VAL A 249 0.90 8.29 7.54
CA VAL A 249 0.64 9.06 6.31
C VAL A 249 1.94 9.34 5.54
N GLY A 250 3.03 9.63 6.25
CA GLY A 250 4.35 9.81 5.64
C GLY A 250 4.84 8.53 4.95
N ALA A 251 4.72 7.39 5.63
CA ALA A 251 5.02 6.07 5.07
C ALA A 251 4.21 5.80 3.80
N PHE A 252 2.91 6.07 3.83
CA PHE A 252 2.04 5.95 2.66
C PHE A 252 2.54 6.82 1.49
N ILE A 253 2.75 8.12 1.69
CA ILE A 253 3.18 9.04 0.63
C ILE A 253 4.52 8.58 0.04
N MET A 254 5.49 8.22 0.87
CA MET A 254 6.80 7.78 0.38
C MET A 254 6.73 6.46 -0.41
N CYS A 255 5.89 5.51 0.03
CA CYS A 255 5.79 4.22 -0.66
C CYS A 255 5.00 4.30 -1.97
N TRP A 256 4.05 5.25 -2.07
CA TRP A 256 3.12 5.35 -3.21
C TRP A 256 3.45 6.46 -4.20
N LEU A 257 4.09 7.55 -3.78
CA LEU A 257 4.44 8.65 -4.68
C LEU A 257 5.41 8.23 -5.80
N PRO A 258 6.45 7.39 -5.57
CA PRO A 258 7.36 6.97 -6.63
C PRO A 258 6.64 6.25 -7.77
N ILE A 259 5.75 5.30 -7.47
CA ILE A 259 4.97 4.60 -8.50
C ILE A 259 4.02 5.55 -9.22
N SER A 260 3.33 6.45 -8.50
CA SER A 260 2.41 7.42 -9.12
C SER A 260 3.12 8.36 -10.10
N ILE A 261 4.33 8.81 -9.76
CA ILE A 261 5.16 9.64 -10.66
C ILE A 261 5.64 8.79 -11.83
N TYR A 262 6.18 7.60 -11.56
CA TYR A 262 6.75 6.74 -12.58
C TYR A 262 5.74 6.34 -13.65
N SER A 263 4.55 5.88 -13.24
CA SER A 263 3.45 5.51 -14.13
C SER A 263 2.94 6.68 -14.99
N PHE A 264 3.20 7.92 -14.60
CA PHE A 264 2.83 9.10 -15.39
C PHE A 264 3.85 9.45 -16.48
N PHE A 265 5.15 9.31 -16.18
CA PHE A 265 6.22 9.74 -17.08
C PHE A 265 6.72 8.65 -18.02
N VAL A 266 6.54 7.37 -17.69
CA VAL A 266 7.12 6.27 -18.45
C VAL A 266 6.03 5.48 -19.18
N GLY A 267 6.03 5.57 -20.52
CA GLY A 267 5.15 4.80 -21.41
C GLY A 267 5.85 3.70 -22.21
N ASP A 268 7.14 3.43 -21.94
CA ASP A 268 7.93 2.45 -22.68
C ASP A 268 7.95 1.07 -22.02
N ASN A 269 7.37 0.05 -22.66
CA ASN A 269 7.24 -1.32 -22.16
C ASN A 269 8.52 -2.18 -22.29
N ASN A 270 9.70 -1.62 -21.98
CA ASN A 270 10.95 -2.39 -22.02
C ASN A 270 11.21 -3.16 -20.71
N ILE A 271 12.13 -4.14 -20.74
CA ILE A 271 12.43 -5.02 -19.59
C ILE A 271 12.91 -4.23 -18.36
N ILE A 272 13.67 -3.16 -18.58
CA ILE A 272 14.20 -2.31 -17.49
C ILE A 272 13.04 -1.55 -16.83
N THR A 273 12.10 -1.03 -17.64
CA THR A 273 10.87 -0.41 -17.16
C THR A 273 10.07 -1.37 -16.30
N GLN A 274 9.89 -2.61 -16.75
CA GLN A 274 9.11 -3.61 -16.00
C GLN A 274 9.77 -3.94 -14.64
N ALA A 275 11.09 -4.09 -14.62
CA ALA A 275 11.82 -4.36 -13.38
C ALA A 275 11.69 -3.20 -12.38
N ILE A 276 11.85 -1.95 -12.83
CA ILE A 276 11.67 -0.76 -11.98
C ILE A 276 10.22 -0.66 -11.47
N THR A 277 9.25 -0.88 -12.36
CA THR A 277 7.82 -0.89 -11.99
C THR A 277 7.55 -1.93 -10.90
N ASN A 278 8.06 -3.15 -11.05
CA ASN A 278 7.86 -4.21 -10.05
C ASN A 278 8.46 -3.84 -8.69
N VAL A 279 9.63 -3.19 -8.65
CA VAL A 279 10.24 -2.73 -7.40
C VAL A 279 9.36 -1.66 -6.72
N PHE A 280 8.87 -0.68 -7.48
CA PHE A 280 8.00 0.35 -6.90
C PHE A 280 6.66 -0.20 -6.43
N VAL A 281 6.06 -1.13 -7.17
CA VAL A 281 4.83 -1.82 -6.75
C VAL A 281 5.07 -2.61 -5.45
N LEU A 282 6.17 -3.36 -5.36
CA LEU A 282 6.55 -4.09 -4.16
C LEU A 282 6.72 -3.16 -2.94
N VAL A 283 7.35 -1.99 -3.14
CA VAL A 283 7.49 -0.96 -2.09
C VAL A 283 6.12 -0.43 -1.65
N SER A 284 5.23 -0.15 -2.59
CA SER A 284 3.85 0.27 -2.29
C SER A 284 3.06 -0.79 -1.51
N GLU A 285 3.27 -2.08 -1.83
CA GLU A 285 2.59 -3.21 -1.20
C GLU A 285 3.06 -3.50 0.22
N LEU A 286 4.35 -3.29 0.49
CA LEU A 286 4.91 -3.40 1.84
C LEU A 286 4.15 -2.53 2.84
N ASN A 287 3.69 -1.36 2.41
CA ASN A 287 2.97 -0.41 3.27
C ASN A 287 1.71 -0.99 3.90
N PHE A 288 0.98 -1.89 3.22
CA PHE A 288 -0.23 -2.51 3.76
C PHE A 288 0.03 -3.39 5.00
N GLY A 289 1.23 -3.98 5.10
CA GLY A 289 1.65 -4.79 6.24
C GLY A 289 2.29 -3.98 7.37
N VAL A 290 2.63 -2.71 7.13
CA VAL A 290 3.37 -1.86 8.08
C VAL A 290 2.44 -1.24 9.12
N ASN A 291 1.17 -0.95 8.78
CA ASN A 291 0.23 -0.27 9.67
C ASN A 291 0.05 -0.98 11.04
N PRO A 292 -0.25 -2.30 11.11
CA PRO A 292 -0.35 -3.01 12.39
C PRO A 292 0.95 -3.02 13.19
N ILE A 293 2.10 -3.08 12.51
CA ILE A 293 3.42 -3.04 13.14
C ILE A 293 3.62 -1.68 13.81
N LEU A 294 3.35 -0.59 13.09
CA LEU A 294 3.38 0.77 13.64
C LEU A 294 2.44 0.91 14.84
N TYR A 295 1.21 0.39 14.76
CA TYR A 295 0.30 0.42 15.90
C TYR A 295 0.86 -0.34 17.10
N ALA A 296 1.48 -1.51 16.92
CA ALA A 296 2.06 -2.28 18.02
C ALA A 296 3.22 -1.54 18.70
N PHE A 297 4.04 -0.82 17.95
CA PHE A 297 5.18 -0.10 18.50
C PHE A 297 4.79 1.11 19.33
N PHE A 298 3.73 1.84 18.97
CA PHE A 298 3.45 3.12 19.60
C PHE A 298 2.10 3.22 20.31
N TYR A 299 1.12 2.36 20.01
CA TYR A 299 -0.11 2.28 20.79
C TYR A 299 0.02 1.26 21.91
N SER A 300 0.22 1.77 23.13
CA SER A 300 0.20 0.95 24.35
C SER A 300 -1.13 0.20 24.52
N TRP A 301 -2.25 0.83 24.15
CA TRP A 301 -3.56 0.19 24.17
C TRP A 301 -3.63 -1.00 23.21
N PHE A 302 -2.99 -0.91 22.05
CA PHE A 302 -3.00 -1.99 21.06
C PHE A 302 -2.18 -3.18 21.53
N ARG A 303 -1.01 -2.94 22.15
CA ARG A 303 -0.23 -4.01 22.80
C ARG A 303 -1.01 -4.74 23.88
N LYS A 304 -1.76 -4.01 24.71
CA LYS A 304 -2.60 -4.59 25.77
C LYS A 304 -3.75 -5.39 25.18
N ALA A 305 -4.43 -4.85 24.16
CA ALA A 305 -5.47 -5.55 23.42
C ALA A 305 -4.95 -6.85 22.81
N LEU A 306 -3.82 -6.81 22.09
CA LEU A 306 -3.15 -7.98 21.54
C LEU A 306 -2.85 -9.03 22.60
N LYS A 307 -2.31 -8.64 23.75
CA LYS A 307 -2.05 -9.57 24.87
C LYS A 307 -3.34 -10.26 25.33
N ILE A 308 -4.46 -9.53 25.44
CA ILE A 308 -5.76 -10.07 25.86
C ILE A 308 -6.33 -11.02 24.78
N ILE A 309 -6.22 -10.65 23.50
CA ILE A 309 -6.68 -11.45 22.37
C ILE A 309 -5.88 -12.76 22.29
N LEU A 310 -4.54 -12.68 22.29
CA LEU A 310 -3.66 -13.84 22.18
C LEU A 310 -3.73 -14.78 23.39
N THR A 311 -4.05 -14.26 24.59
CA THR A 311 -4.29 -15.08 25.79
C THR A 311 -5.72 -15.60 25.89
N CYS A 312 -6.55 -15.38 24.85
CA CYS A 312 -7.97 -15.75 24.81
C CYS A 312 -8.82 -15.17 25.96
N LYS A 313 -8.29 -14.18 26.69
CA LYS A 313 -9.02 -13.47 27.75
C LYS A 313 -10.14 -12.58 27.20
N ILE A 314 -10.17 -12.37 25.89
CA ILE A 314 -11.27 -11.70 25.19
C ILE A 314 -12.63 -12.37 25.43
N PHE A 315 -12.67 -13.69 25.67
CA PHE A 315 -13.91 -14.43 25.95
C PHE A 315 -14.39 -14.31 27.41
N SER A 316 -13.65 -13.60 28.28
CA SER A 316 -14.09 -13.38 29.66
C SER A 316 -15.27 -12.39 29.73
N PRO A 317 -16.21 -12.59 30.67
CA PRO A 317 -17.28 -11.62 30.93
C PRO A 317 -16.67 -10.25 31.27
N ALA A 318 -17.23 -9.17 30.71
CA ALA A 318 -16.77 -7.78 30.86
C ALA A 318 -15.42 -7.43 30.20
N SER A 319 -14.84 -8.30 29.36
CA SER A 319 -13.59 -8.00 28.65
C SER A 319 -13.66 -6.74 27.77
N SER A 320 -14.83 -6.41 27.21
CA SER A 320 -15.06 -5.22 26.38
C SER A 320 -14.93 -3.89 27.13
N VAL A 321 -15.04 -3.90 28.47
CA VAL A 321 -14.99 -2.70 29.34
C VAL A 321 -13.61 -2.54 30.00
N LEU A 322 -12.65 -3.43 29.71
CA LEU A 322 -11.29 -3.36 30.26
C LEU A 322 -10.62 -2.02 29.92
N ASN A 323 -9.98 -1.41 30.92
CA ASN A 323 -9.26 -0.16 30.74
C ASN A 323 -7.87 -0.40 30.14
N LEU A 324 -7.72 -0.12 28.84
CA LEU A 324 -6.48 -0.25 28.09
C LEU A 324 -5.62 1.03 28.10
N LEU A 325 -6.20 2.18 28.47
CA LEU A 325 -5.53 3.49 28.41
C LEU A 325 -4.70 3.82 29.66
N ASN A 326 -4.87 3.11 30.79
CA ASN A 326 -4.09 3.34 32.01
C ASN A 326 -2.59 3.12 31.76
N ARG A 327 -1.76 4.16 31.91
CA ARG A 327 -0.30 4.05 31.88
C ARG A 327 0.17 3.20 33.06
N THR A 328 0.77 2.05 32.77
CA THR A 328 1.66 1.38 33.73
C THR A 328 3.07 1.96 33.57
N GLU A 329 3.91 1.94 34.61
CA GLU A 329 5.30 2.43 34.53
C GLU A 329 6.14 1.72 33.43
N ASN A 330 5.69 0.56 32.92
CA ASN A 330 6.27 -0.12 31.76
C ASN A 330 5.79 0.39 30.39
N ASP A 331 4.79 1.29 30.33
CA ASP A 331 4.29 1.88 29.07
C ASP A 331 5.13 3.07 28.58
N SER A 332 6.04 3.58 29.42
CA SER A 332 7.13 4.44 28.97
C SER A 332 8.20 3.62 28.28
N LEU A 333 7.88 3.06 27.10
CA LEU A 333 8.91 3.06 26.06
C LEU A 333 9.21 4.54 25.82
N HIS A 334 10.27 5.03 26.47
CA HIS A 334 11.02 6.16 25.94
C HIS A 334 11.12 5.94 24.43
N PHE A 335 10.97 7.02 23.66
CA PHE A 335 11.31 7.09 22.25
C PHE A 335 12.74 6.55 22.10
N THR A 336 12.88 5.24 21.95
CA THR A 336 14.17 4.57 22.08
C THR A 336 14.87 4.77 20.76
N SER A 337 16.20 4.84 20.80
CA SER A 337 17.03 4.84 19.59
C SER A 337 16.61 3.76 18.60
N LEU A 338 16.07 2.63 19.08
CA LEU A 338 15.50 1.54 18.29
C LEU A 338 14.22 1.90 17.51
N GLN A 339 13.28 2.66 18.08
CA GLN A 339 12.07 3.11 17.37
C GLN A 339 12.40 4.13 16.29
N CYS A 340 13.30 5.09 16.58
CA CYS A 340 13.85 5.98 15.56
C CYS A 340 14.64 5.18 14.52
N PHE A 341 15.49 4.24 14.92
CA PHE A 341 16.28 3.42 14.01
C PHE A 341 15.44 2.53 13.12
N LEU A 342 14.32 1.96 13.58
CA LEU A 342 13.43 1.14 12.76
C LEU A 342 12.55 1.98 11.82
N VAL A 343 12.09 3.16 12.26
CA VAL A 343 11.45 4.13 11.37
C VAL A 343 12.46 4.61 10.34
N THR A 344 13.67 4.96 10.75
CA THR A 344 14.76 5.33 9.84
C THR A 344 15.14 4.16 8.92
N LEU A 345 15.20 2.91 9.39
CA LEU A 345 15.45 1.74 8.54
C LEU A 345 14.33 1.55 7.53
N PHE A 346 13.07 1.59 7.97
CA PHE A 346 11.93 1.50 7.07
C PHE A 346 12.01 2.59 5.99
N PHE A 347 12.29 3.84 6.38
CA PHE A 347 12.46 4.98 5.48
C PHE A 347 13.71 4.86 4.56
N PHE A 348 14.81 4.28 5.03
CA PHE A 348 16.06 4.07 4.26
C PHE A 348 16.01 2.83 3.36
N TYR A 349 15.13 1.87 3.62
CA TYR A 349 14.91 0.70 2.75
C TYR A 349 13.89 0.97 1.64
N THR A 350 13.06 2.03 1.78
CA THR A 350 12.10 2.48 0.76
C THR A 350 12.63 3.57 -0.18
N VAL A 351 13.81 4.13 0.07
CA VAL A 351 14.55 5.08 -0.80
C VAL A 351 15.73 4.33 -1.41
#